data_AF-A0A1F9PA10-F1
#
_entry.id   AF-A0A1F9PA10-F1
#
_cell.length_a   1.000
_cell.length_b   1.000
_cell.length_c   1.000
_cell.angle_alpha   90.00
_cell.angle_beta   90.00
_cell.angle_gamma   90.00
#
_symmetry.space_group_name_H-M   'P 1'
#
loop_
_entity.id
_entity.type
_entity.pdbx_description
1 polymer ?
#
loop_
_entity_poly.entity_id
_entity_poly.type
_entity_poly.pdbx_seq_one_letter_code
_entity_poly.pdbx_strand_id
1 'polypeptide(L)' 'MAVFTCEKCGNKVDTRCKPKKCPACSESGTMCKQEAPATPPKKGKK' A
#
# COMPACT_ATOMS: atom_id res chain seq x y z
N MET A 1 -10.21 6.64 9.06
CA MET A 1 -9.75 6.34 7.69
C MET A 1 -8.74 5.21 7.74
N ALA A 2 -8.45 4.56 6.63
CA ALA A 2 -7.43 3.52 6.55
C ALA A 2 -6.25 4.05 5.73
N VAL A 3 -5.04 3.88 6.26
CA VAL A 3 -3.83 4.20 5.49
C VAL A 3 -3.57 3.05 4.54
N PHE A 4 -3.44 3.32 3.25
CA PHE A 4 -2.98 2.37 2.25
C PHE A 4 -1.58 2.74 1.79
N THR A 5 -0.67 1.77 1.78
CA THR A 5 0.69 1.93 1.26
C THR A 5 0.84 1.15 -0.03
N CYS A 6 1.38 1.79 -1.06
CA CYS A 6 1.72 1.13 -2.32
C CYS A 6 3.01 0.31 -2.15
N GLU A 7 2.94 -0.99 -2.44
CA GLU A 7 4.13 -1.87 -2.34
C GLU A 7 5.14 -1.69 -3.49
N LYS A 8 4.76 -0.97 -4.57
CA LYS A 8 5.67 -0.67 -5.68
C LYS A 8 6.47 0.61 -5.45
N CYS A 9 5.82 1.71 -5.10
CA CYS A 9 6.47 3.01 -4.95
C CYS A 9 6.60 3.50 -3.50
N GLY A 10 5.99 2.81 -2.53
CA GLY A 10 6.01 3.19 -1.12
C GLY A 10 5.07 4.34 -0.76
N ASN A 11 4.27 4.85 -1.71
CA ASN A 11 3.38 5.97 -1.45
C ASN A 11 2.26 5.60 -0.45
N LYS A 12 1.95 6.52 0.47
CA LYS A 12 0.94 6.32 1.52
C LYS A 12 -0.25 7.23 1.27
N VAL A 13 -1.46 6.68 1.34
CA VAL A 13 -2.70 7.44 1.17
C VAL A 13 -3.65 7.12 2.32
N ASP A 14 -4.19 8.15 2.96
CA ASP A 14 -5.21 8.01 3.98
C ASP A 14 -6.58 8.19 3.33
N THR A 15 -7.34 7.10 3.19
CA THR A 15 -8.64 7.13 2.53
C THR A 15 -9.63 6.23 3.24
N ARG A 16 -10.92 6.52 3.08
CA ARG A 16 -11.98 5.63 3.60
C ARG A 16 -12.07 4.32 2.81
N CYS A 17 -11.87 4.39 1.50
CA CYS A 17 -11.97 3.25 0.59
C CYS A 17 -10.62 2.95 -0.07
N LYS A 18 -10.33 1.66 -0.26
CA LYS A 18 -9.09 1.19 -0.91
C LYS A 18 -8.98 1.75 -2.34
N PRO A 19 -7.91 2.48 -2.67
CA PRO A 19 -7.71 2.99 -4.02
C PRO A 19 -7.52 1.84 -5.03
N LYS A 20 -8.20 1.90 -6.19
CA LYS A 20 -8.00 0.94 -7.29
C LYS A 20 -6.61 1.07 -7.92
N LYS A 21 -6.11 2.30 -8.06
CA LYS A 21 -4.81 2.64 -8.62
C LYS A 21 -4.01 3.46 -7.62
N CYS A 22 -2.70 3.27 -7.58
CA CYS A 22 -1.82 4.13 -6.83
C CYS A 22 -1.79 5.53 -7.48
N PRO A 23 -2.03 6.64 -6.75
CA PRO A 23 -1.99 7.98 -7.33
C PRO A 23 -0.58 8.47 -7.66
N ALA A 24 0.47 7.82 -7.15
CA ALA A 24 1.86 8.20 -7.44
C ALA A 24 2.45 7.48 -8.66
N CYS A 25 2.16 6.19 -8.83
CA CYS A 25 2.75 5.38 -9.91
C CYS A 25 1.71 4.82 -10.89
N SER A 26 0.42 5.17 -10.74
CA SER A 26 -0.70 4.72 -11.59
C SER A 26 -0.93 3.21 -11.68
N GLU A 27 -0.17 2.43 -10.93
CA GLU A 27 -0.27 0.97 -10.85
C GLU A 27 -1.52 0.52 -10.11
N SER A 28 -2.24 -0.43 -10.70
CA SER A 28 -3.43 -1.06 -10.11
C SER A 28 -3.05 -2.22 -9.19
N GLY A 29 -3.81 -2.39 -8.10
CA GLY A 29 -3.68 -3.57 -7.22
C GLY A 29 -2.48 -3.58 -6.27
N THR A 30 -1.69 -2.51 -6.23
CA THR A 30 -0.47 -2.42 -5.39
C THR A 30 -0.71 -1.78 -4.02
N MET A 31 -1.92 -1.28 -3.75
CA MET A 31 -2.26 -0.62 -2.49
C MET A 31 -2.57 -1.66 -1.41
N CYS A 32 -1.89 -1.58 -0.27
CA CYS A 32 -2.06 -2.48 0.87
C CYS A 32 -2.46 -1.68 2.12
N LYS A 33 -3.51 -2.14 2.82
CA LYS A 33 -4.02 -1.46 4.02
C LYS A 33 -2.99 -1.61 5.14
N GLN A 34 -2.44 -0.51 5.63
CA GLN A 34 -1.63 -0.47 6.83
C GLN A 34 -2.53 -0.15 8.02
N GLU A 35 -2.84 -1.19 8.79
CA GLU A 35 -3.28 -1.07 10.18
C GLU A 35 -2.02 -1.29 11.04
N ALA A 36 -1.80 -0.43 12.03
CA ALA A 36 -0.58 -0.46 12.86
C ALA A 36 -0.32 -1.83 13.52
N PRO A 37 0.92 -2.07 13.98
CA PRO A 37 2.00 -2.76 13.28
C PRO A 37 1.89 -4.30 13.38
N ALA A 38 1.58 -4.98 12.28
CA ALA A 38 1.95 -6.38 12.10
C ALA A 38 2.97 -6.46 10.98
N THR A 39 4.25 -6.54 11.37
CA THR A 39 5.41 -7.10 10.64
C THR A 39 5.50 -6.85 9.13
N PRO A 40 6.56 -6.17 8.63
CA PRO A 40 6.75 -5.99 7.19
C PRO A 40 6.84 -7.36 6.49
N PRO A 41 6.10 -7.61 5.39
CA PRO A 41 6.30 -8.80 4.60
C PRO A 41 7.72 -8.77 4.06
N LYS A 42 8.53 -9.72 4.53
CA LYS A 42 9.85 -10.01 3.99
C LYS A 42 9.67 -10.35 2.51
N LYS A 43 9.95 -9.39 1.63
CA LYS A 43 10.12 -9.62 0.19
C LYS A 43 11.34 -10.53 0.05
N GLY A 44 11.09 -11.78 -0.33
CA GLY A 44 12.11 -12.80 -0.48
C GLY A 44 13.28 -12.32 -1.35
N LYS A 45 14.49 -12.65 -0.90
CA LYS A 45 15.65 -12.80 -1.77
C LYS A 45 16.03 -14.28 -1.74
N LYS A 46 16.18 -14.82 -2.95
CA LYS A 46 16.60 -16.19 -3.28
C LYS A 46 17.83 -16.62 -2.51
#